data_AF-F3MEZ5-F1
#
_entry.id   AF-F3MEZ5-F1
#
_cell.length_a   1.000
_cell.length_b   1.000
_cell.length_c   1.000
_cell.angle_alpha   90.00
_cell.angle_beta   90.00
_cell.angle_gamma   90.00
#
_symmetry.space_group_name_H-M   'P 1'
#
loop_
_entity.id
_entity.type
_entity.pdbx_description
1 polymer ?
#
loop_
_entity_poly.entity_id
_entity_poly.type
_entity_poly.pdbx_seq_one_letter_code
_entity_poly.pdbx_strand_id
1 'polypeptide(L)'
;MTERHWGAGSELGERLWEDKKFIEAEDITANDFSPETDLLKHFAMAGGVTHEEVLLLLASPDDIEEALRVSGIRHNGTDRPSLTRLLGWSDRNRRLKVMSRSADPESIIRDLEQGAQGIGLIRGEDALQHGLLQEVYSAWLNSRSAEKSALLRRRLIMLWVTYWVSVFQAAAGARCAISLLQDARLTNTMDLREAQDAQLESLFRAMEQCGAEGIDCHLELLAVRPAHADEFISIHNFIEEVAEQTLMDQKRFVRIRYGALLGEGMSPSAAAEIARLADVLVFDCEGIGNSASSDEAGQKVSAFSEMISRIRRTKPQLTLRINGVGTADLRMVYRQGIHEVCCHPSELAAIRITGARLEMRRRCSMILD
;
A
#
# COMPACT_ATOMS: atom_id res chain seq x y z
N MET A 1 -1.93 -37.78 24.95
CA MET A 1 -1.08 -37.59 23.75
C MET A 1 -2.01 -37.58 22.56
N THR A 2 -2.35 -36.39 22.10
CA THR A 2 -3.36 -36.13 21.06
C THR A 2 -2.74 -35.16 20.07
N GLU A 3 -2.22 -35.67 18.95
CA GLU A 3 -1.81 -34.85 17.82
C GLU A 3 -3.02 -34.51 16.97
N ARG A 4 -3.32 -33.22 16.86
CA ARG A 4 -4.38 -32.66 16.04
C ARG A 4 -3.84 -32.45 14.62
N HIS A 5 -4.42 -33.16 13.66
CA HIS A 5 -4.34 -32.83 12.24
C HIS A 5 -4.96 -31.46 11.98
N TRP A 6 -4.18 -30.54 11.42
CA TRP A 6 -4.70 -29.28 10.87
C TRP A 6 -5.18 -29.54 9.44
N GLY A 7 -6.47 -29.35 9.22
CA GLY A 7 -7.08 -29.37 7.89
C GLY A 7 -6.60 -28.16 7.07
N ALA A 8 -6.17 -28.43 5.85
CA ALA A 8 -5.98 -27.43 4.82
C ALA A 8 -7.36 -26.97 4.33
N GLY A 9 -7.80 -25.80 4.80
CA GLY A 9 -8.96 -25.09 4.27
C GLY A 9 -8.64 -24.43 2.94
N SER A 10 -9.55 -24.61 1.98
CA SER A 10 -9.54 -24.12 0.62
C SER A 10 -9.70 -22.59 0.50
N GLU A 11 -8.72 -21.91 -0.08
CA GLU A 11 -8.88 -20.61 -0.76
C GLU A 11 -7.97 -20.53 -2.01
N LEU A 12 -7.88 -21.63 -2.77
CA LEU A 12 -7.31 -21.60 -4.11
C LEU A 12 -8.47 -21.53 -5.10
N GLY A 13 -8.73 -20.33 -5.61
CA GLY A 13 -9.61 -20.14 -6.77
C GLY A 13 -9.11 -20.98 -7.93
N GLU A 14 -9.85 -22.03 -8.25
CA GLU A 14 -9.62 -22.91 -9.38
C GLU A 14 -9.55 -22.10 -10.68
N ARG A 15 -8.53 -22.36 -11.52
CA ARG A 15 -8.53 -21.96 -12.92
C ARG A 15 -8.16 -23.15 -13.79
N LEU A 16 -9.16 -23.56 -14.57
CA LEU A 16 -9.14 -24.57 -15.64
C LEU A 16 -8.02 -24.26 -16.65
N TRP A 17 -7.22 -25.27 -16.99
CA TRP A 17 -6.30 -25.24 -18.12
C TRP A 17 -6.67 -26.36 -19.08
N GLU A 18 -6.88 -26.02 -20.34
CA GLU A 18 -6.87 -27.00 -21.43
C GLU A 18 -5.73 -26.70 -22.39
N ASP A 19 -5.01 -27.79 -22.70
CA ASP A 19 -3.88 -27.92 -23.60
C ASP A 19 -4.13 -27.41 -25.02
N LYS A 20 -3.07 -26.92 -25.68
CA LYS A 20 -2.77 -27.27 -27.08
C LYS A 20 -1.29 -27.06 -27.43
N LYS A 21 -0.70 -28.15 -27.94
CA LYS A 21 0.62 -28.30 -28.58
C LYS A 21 0.75 -27.42 -29.85
N PHE A 22 1.98 -27.05 -30.23
CA PHE A 22 2.60 -26.95 -31.58
C PHE A 22 3.87 -26.05 -31.45
N ILE A 23 5.11 -26.57 -31.47
CA ILE A 23 6.03 -26.95 -32.58
C ILE A 23 6.89 -25.79 -33.12
N GLU A 24 8.21 -26.06 -33.04
CA GLU A 24 9.39 -25.63 -33.83
C GLU A 24 10.05 -24.25 -33.67
N ALA A 25 11.37 -24.36 -33.62
CA ALA A 25 12.40 -23.37 -33.36
C ALA A 25 12.91 -22.74 -34.66
N GLU A 26 13.59 -21.59 -34.57
CA GLU A 26 14.77 -21.33 -35.41
C GLU A 26 15.66 -20.22 -34.84
N ASP A 27 16.95 -20.38 -35.13
CA ASP A 27 18.14 -19.76 -34.55
C ASP A 27 18.33 -18.26 -34.83
N ILE A 28 18.90 -17.54 -33.85
CA ILE A 28 19.70 -16.33 -34.12
C ILE A 28 21.04 -16.42 -33.37
N THR A 29 22.07 -16.14 -34.14
CA THR A 29 23.51 -16.34 -33.93
C THR A 29 24.16 -15.51 -32.83
N ALA A 30 25.14 -16.13 -32.20
CA ALA A 30 26.12 -15.60 -31.24
C ALA A 30 26.90 -14.36 -31.72
N ASN A 31 27.00 -13.31 -30.88
CA ASN A 31 28.26 -12.92 -30.21
C ASN A 31 28.05 -11.75 -29.22
N ASP A 32 28.08 -12.06 -27.92
CA ASP A 32 28.73 -11.30 -26.83
C ASP A 32 28.33 -12.00 -25.52
N PHE A 33 29.00 -13.11 -25.22
CA PHE A 33 28.70 -13.93 -24.04
C PHE A 33 29.45 -13.40 -22.82
N SER A 34 28.72 -12.87 -21.85
CA SER A 34 29.25 -12.65 -20.49
C SER A 34 29.34 -14.00 -19.75
N PRO A 35 30.26 -14.20 -18.79
CA PRO A 35 30.41 -15.46 -18.05
C PRO A 35 29.14 -15.89 -17.29
N GLU A 36 28.19 -14.98 -17.08
CA GLU A 36 26.88 -15.26 -16.48
C GLU A 36 25.97 -16.04 -17.45
N THR A 37 26.17 -15.89 -18.76
CA THR A 37 25.37 -16.55 -19.81
C THR A 37 25.73 -18.01 -20.09
N ASP A 38 26.88 -18.49 -19.62
CA ASP A 38 27.26 -19.91 -19.70
C ASP A 38 26.74 -20.73 -18.51
N LEU A 39 26.62 -20.10 -17.32
CA LEU A 39 25.92 -20.67 -16.17
C LEU A 39 24.43 -20.90 -16.47
N LEU A 40 23.82 -20.02 -17.25
CA LEU A 40 22.44 -20.10 -17.73
C LEU A 40 22.13 -21.39 -18.49
N LYS A 41 23.00 -21.77 -19.43
CA LYS A 41 22.83 -22.99 -20.21
C LYS A 41 22.96 -24.22 -19.32
N HIS A 42 23.88 -24.20 -18.36
CA HIS A 42 24.04 -25.30 -17.41
C HIS A 42 22.82 -25.53 -16.50
N PHE A 43 22.21 -24.45 -15.96
CA PHE A 43 21.04 -24.59 -15.08
C PHE A 43 19.75 -24.95 -15.85
N ALA A 44 19.56 -24.40 -17.05
CA ALA A 44 18.43 -24.76 -17.91
C ALA A 44 18.54 -26.21 -18.42
N MET A 45 19.75 -26.69 -18.73
CA MET A 45 20.00 -28.06 -19.19
C MET A 45 19.91 -29.11 -18.06
N ALA A 46 20.06 -28.71 -16.80
CA ALA A 46 19.93 -29.60 -15.64
C ALA A 46 18.46 -29.89 -15.23
N GLY A 47 17.46 -29.28 -15.90
CA GLY A 47 16.04 -29.55 -15.67
C GLY A 47 15.51 -29.15 -14.28
N GLY A 48 16.30 -28.42 -13.49
CA GLY A 48 15.99 -28.09 -12.08
C GLY A 48 15.55 -26.66 -11.82
N VAL A 49 15.61 -25.77 -12.82
CA VAL A 49 15.31 -24.33 -12.68
C VAL A 49 14.56 -23.84 -13.92
N THR A 50 13.46 -23.12 -13.77
CA THR A 50 12.68 -22.61 -14.91
C THR A 50 13.25 -21.29 -15.46
N HIS A 51 12.91 -20.96 -16.71
CA HIS A 51 13.35 -19.74 -17.40
C HIS A 51 13.00 -18.46 -16.61
N GLU A 52 11.89 -18.49 -15.88
CA GLU A 52 11.42 -17.39 -15.03
C GLU A 52 12.23 -17.24 -13.74
N GLU A 53 12.71 -18.33 -13.13
CA GLU A 53 13.60 -18.29 -11.95
C GLU A 53 14.97 -17.71 -12.32
N VAL A 54 15.42 -18.02 -13.52
CA VAL A 54 16.61 -17.47 -14.14
C VAL A 54 16.48 -15.95 -14.37
N LEU A 55 15.36 -15.49 -14.94
CA LEU A 55 15.09 -14.07 -15.17
C LEU A 55 14.99 -13.27 -13.86
N LEU A 56 14.41 -13.86 -12.81
CA LEU A 56 14.33 -13.24 -11.48
C LEU A 56 15.70 -13.10 -10.79
N LEU A 57 16.64 -13.99 -11.05
CA LEU A 57 17.96 -13.99 -10.40
C LEU A 57 18.94 -12.99 -11.04
N LEU A 58 18.79 -12.72 -12.34
CA LEU A 58 19.85 -12.16 -13.18
C LEU A 58 19.70 -10.70 -13.60
N ALA A 59 18.49 -10.15 -13.79
CA ALA A 59 18.38 -8.79 -14.28
C ALA A 59 18.84 -7.75 -13.23
N SER A 60 19.68 -6.76 -13.58
CA SER A 60 19.86 -5.58 -12.73
C SER A 60 18.54 -4.80 -12.63
N PRO A 61 18.26 -4.02 -11.57
CA PRO A 61 17.04 -3.22 -11.49
C PRO A 61 16.83 -2.34 -12.73
N ASP A 62 17.93 -1.79 -13.26
CA ASP A 62 17.97 -0.94 -14.44
C ASP A 62 17.65 -1.72 -15.73
N ASP A 63 18.07 -3.00 -15.82
CA ASP A 63 17.73 -3.87 -16.95
C ASP A 63 16.26 -4.30 -16.94
N ILE A 64 15.59 -4.32 -15.79
CA ILE A 64 14.15 -4.62 -15.71
C ILE A 64 13.36 -3.41 -16.20
N GLU A 65 13.76 -2.20 -15.80
CA GLU A 65 13.12 -0.96 -16.23
C GLU A 65 13.36 -0.71 -17.72
N GLU A 66 14.59 -0.91 -18.20
CA GLU A 66 14.94 -0.83 -19.62
C GLU A 66 14.30 -1.97 -20.42
N ALA A 67 14.19 -3.21 -19.90
CA ALA A 67 13.42 -4.26 -20.56
C ALA A 67 11.92 -3.91 -20.65
N LEU A 68 11.33 -3.29 -19.63
CA LEU A 68 9.96 -2.78 -19.65
C LEU A 68 9.79 -1.57 -20.60
N ARG A 69 10.84 -0.77 -20.81
CA ARG A 69 10.88 0.40 -21.69
C ARG A 69 11.08 0.01 -23.15
N VAL A 70 12.06 -0.86 -23.41
CA VAL A 70 12.45 -1.43 -24.72
C VAL A 70 11.40 -2.39 -25.24
N SER A 71 10.69 -3.12 -24.37
CA SER A 71 9.53 -3.92 -24.77
C SER A 71 8.33 -3.08 -25.23
N GLY A 72 8.43 -1.75 -25.21
CA GLY A 72 7.42 -0.85 -25.75
C GLY A 72 6.04 -1.12 -25.14
N ILE A 73 5.76 -0.55 -23.97
CA ILE A 73 4.40 -0.45 -23.42
C ILE A 73 3.59 0.56 -24.27
N ARG A 74 3.37 0.22 -25.54
CA ARG A 74 2.44 0.79 -26.50
C ARG A 74 1.96 -0.34 -27.40
N HIS A 75 0.80 -0.88 -27.03
CA HIS A 75 -0.19 -1.55 -27.86
C HIS A 75 0.32 -2.46 -29.00
N ASN A 76 0.35 -3.78 -28.73
CA ASN A 76 -0.24 -4.78 -29.62
C ASN A 76 -0.40 -6.13 -28.89
N GLY A 77 -1.63 -6.42 -28.47
CA GLY A 77 -2.31 -7.71 -28.24
C GLY A 77 -1.63 -8.99 -27.68
N THR A 78 -0.33 -9.22 -27.81
CA THR A 78 0.27 -10.57 -27.69
C THR A 78 1.32 -10.75 -26.58
N ASP A 79 1.83 -9.67 -25.95
CA ASP A 79 2.93 -9.76 -24.96
C ASP A 79 2.52 -9.65 -23.48
N ARG A 80 1.23 -9.43 -23.18
CA ARG A 80 0.71 -9.54 -21.80
C ARG A 80 1.00 -10.89 -21.10
N PRO A 81 1.08 -12.06 -21.78
CA PRO A 81 1.25 -13.35 -21.09
C PRO A 81 2.59 -13.48 -20.36
N SER A 82 3.69 -12.91 -20.88
CA SER A 82 5.03 -13.10 -20.33
C SER A 82 5.25 -12.26 -19.07
N LEU A 83 4.90 -10.97 -19.10
CA LEU A 83 4.98 -10.10 -17.92
C LEU A 83 3.99 -10.54 -16.83
N THR A 84 2.74 -10.85 -17.19
CA THR A 84 1.76 -11.36 -16.21
C THR A 84 2.22 -12.69 -15.61
N ARG A 85 2.85 -13.58 -16.40
CA ARG A 85 3.46 -14.80 -15.87
C ARG A 85 4.58 -14.47 -14.89
N LEU A 86 5.54 -13.62 -15.25
CA LEU A 86 6.64 -13.22 -14.38
C LEU A 86 6.14 -12.62 -13.05
N LEU A 87 5.15 -11.73 -13.10
CA LEU A 87 4.53 -11.14 -11.93
C LEU A 87 3.81 -12.19 -11.06
N GLY A 88 3.11 -13.15 -11.68
CA GLY A 88 2.49 -14.27 -10.97
C GLY A 88 3.49 -15.25 -10.32
N TRP A 89 4.72 -15.33 -10.83
CA TRP A 89 5.81 -16.07 -10.18
C TRP A 89 6.42 -15.28 -9.03
N SER A 90 6.65 -14.00 -9.25
CA SER A 90 7.11 -13.06 -8.24
C SER A 90 6.19 -13.08 -7.00
N ASP A 91 4.88 -13.03 -7.21
CA ASP A 91 3.89 -13.09 -6.13
C ASP A 91 3.92 -14.39 -5.32
N ARG A 92 4.23 -15.53 -5.96
CA ARG A 92 4.37 -16.82 -5.26
C ARG A 92 5.62 -16.89 -4.40
N ASN A 93 6.67 -16.15 -4.78
CA ASN A 93 7.96 -16.22 -4.13
C ASN A 93 8.20 -15.11 -3.10
N ARG A 94 7.42 -14.02 -3.12
CA ARG A 94 7.50 -12.92 -2.13
C ARG A 94 6.52 -13.12 -0.97
N ARG A 95 6.94 -12.72 0.23
CA ARG A 95 6.08 -12.51 1.41
C ARG A 95 5.77 -11.02 1.61
N LEU A 96 6.65 -10.14 1.15
CA LEU A 96 6.42 -8.69 1.14
C LEU A 96 5.10 -8.37 0.43
N LYS A 97 4.17 -7.70 1.10
CA LYS A 97 2.95 -7.16 0.48
C LYS A 97 3.23 -5.80 -0.14
N VAL A 98 2.74 -5.62 -1.36
CA VAL A 98 2.90 -4.39 -2.13
C VAL A 98 1.52 -3.77 -2.29
N MET A 99 1.37 -2.55 -1.78
CA MET A 99 0.13 -1.79 -1.75
C MET A 99 0.26 -0.54 -2.61
N SER A 100 -0.86 -0.07 -3.16
CA SER A 100 -0.89 1.16 -3.96
C SER A 100 -1.09 2.40 -3.08
N ARG A 101 -0.57 3.54 -3.54
CA ARG A 101 -0.83 4.89 -3.01
C ARG A 101 -1.94 5.63 -3.77
N SER A 102 -2.64 5.00 -4.71
CA SER A 102 -3.66 5.69 -5.50
C SER A 102 -4.86 6.10 -4.65
N ALA A 103 -5.34 7.33 -4.89
CA ALA A 103 -6.49 7.92 -4.23
C ALA A 103 -7.70 8.07 -5.15
N ASP A 104 -7.52 7.98 -6.47
CA ASP A 104 -8.61 8.05 -7.43
C ASP A 104 -9.16 6.64 -7.75
N PRO A 105 -10.50 6.49 -7.88
CA PRO A 105 -11.12 5.18 -8.11
C PRO A 105 -10.59 4.44 -9.36
N GLU A 106 -10.35 5.15 -10.46
CA GLU A 106 -9.88 4.54 -11.71
C GLU A 106 -8.46 3.98 -11.59
N SER A 107 -7.54 4.69 -10.93
CA SER A 107 -6.19 4.18 -10.67
C SER A 107 -6.21 3.08 -9.63
N ILE A 108 -7.06 3.15 -8.60
CA ILE A 108 -7.21 2.06 -7.62
C ILE A 108 -7.58 0.75 -8.33
N ILE A 109 -8.59 0.77 -9.21
CA ILE A 109 -8.99 -0.41 -10.00
C ILE A 109 -7.79 -0.94 -10.80
N ARG A 110 -7.11 -0.05 -11.52
CA ARG A 110 -5.96 -0.40 -12.35
C ARG A 110 -4.82 -1.01 -11.55
N ASP A 111 -4.55 -0.50 -10.37
CA ASP A 111 -3.45 -0.96 -9.52
C ASP A 111 -3.74 -2.33 -8.92
N LEU A 112 -5.00 -2.56 -8.52
CA LEU A 112 -5.45 -3.87 -8.05
C LEU A 112 -5.40 -4.91 -9.18
N GLU A 113 -5.83 -4.55 -10.40
CA GLU A 113 -5.68 -5.38 -11.60
C GLU A 113 -4.21 -5.69 -11.91
N GLN A 114 -3.32 -4.71 -11.65
CA GLN A 114 -1.88 -4.89 -11.79
C GLN A 114 -1.27 -5.72 -10.67
N GLY A 115 -2.00 -6.07 -9.61
CA GLY A 115 -1.55 -6.97 -8.53
C GLY A 115 -1.17 -6.28 -7.22
N ALA A 116 -1.57 -5.02 -7.01
CA ALA A 116 -1.55 -4.42 -5.68
C ALA A 116 -2.46 -5.20 -4.74
N GLN A 117 -2.04 -5.39 -3.48
CA GLN A 117 -2.79 -6.17 -2.49
C GLN A 117 -3.69 -5.31 -1.59
N GLY A 118 -4.01 -4.10 -2.06
CA GLY A 118 -4.82 -3.10 -1.40
C GLY A 118 -4.20 -1.71 -1.51
N ILE A 119 -4.83 -0.75 -0.84
CA ILE A 119 -4.45 0.65 -0.82
C ILE A 119 -3.74 0.96 0.50
N GLY A 120 -2.45 1.25 0.41
CA GLY A 120 -1.53 1.32 1.54
C GLY A 120 -1.55 2.66 2.27
N LEU A 121 -1.95 3.73 1.59
CA LEU A 121 -2.20 5.07 2.13
C LEU A 121 -2.98 5.92 1.11
N ILE A 122 -4.15 6.41 1.51
CA ILE A 122 -4.83 7.57 0.92
C ILE A 122 -4.77 8.67 1.97
N ARG A 123 -4.25 9.85 1.60
CA ARG A 123 -4.24 10.98 2.53
C ARG A 123 -5.59 11.67 2.52
N GLY A 124 -6.04 12.15 3.68
CA GLY A 124 -7.33 12.84 3.78
C GLY A 124 -7.43 14.03 2.83
N GLU A 125 -6.31 14.71 2.57
CA GLU A 125 -6.21 15.84 1.65
C GLU A 125 -6.22 15.45 0.17
N ASP A 126 -5.94 14.19 -0.20
CA ASP A 126 -5.88 13.76 -1.61
C ASP A 126 -7.25 13.92 -2.29
N ALA A 127 -8.32 13.65 -1.55
CA ALA A 127 -9.70 13.86 -2.01
C ALA A 127 -9.98 15.34 -2.36
N LEU A 128 -9.26 16.28 -1.73
CA LEU A 128 -9.48 17.72 -1.82
C LEU A 128 -8.54 18.41 -2.82
N GLN A 129 -7.77 17.68 -3.62
CA GLN A 129 -6.82 18.29 -4.55
C GLN A 129 -7.51 18.86 -5.80
N HIS A 130 -8.57 18.20 -6.29
CA HIS A 130 -9.21 18.54 -7.56
C HIS A 130 -10.75 18.41 -7.52
N GLY A 131 -11.42 19.07 -8.46
CA GLY A 131 -12.86 18.94 -8.71
C GLY A 131 -13.77 19.70 -7.74
N LEU A 132 -15.06 19.34 -7.77
CA LEU A 132 -16.11 20.04 -7.02
C LEU A 132 -15.92 19.98 -5.50
N LEU A 133 -15.29 18.91 -4.99
CA LEU A 133 -15.03 18.77 -3.56
C LEU A 133 -14.04 19.85 -3.07
N GLN A 134 -12.97 20.09 -3.84
CA GLN A 134 -11.99 21.14 -3.57
C GLN A 134 -12.61 22.54 -3.59
N GLU A 135 -13.51 22.81 -4.55
CA GLU A 135 -14.18 24.10 -4.68
C GLU A 135 -15.11 24.37 -3.49
N VAL A 136 -15.94 23.38 -3.12
CA VAL A 136 -16.87 23.50 -1.99
C VAL A 136 -16.11 23.59 -0.67
N TYR A 137 -15.05 22.81 -0.50
CA TYR A 137 -14.18 22.87 0.68
C TYR A 137 -13.51 24.24 0.81
N SER A 138 -12.96 24.79 -0.28
CA SER A 138 -12.36 26.13 -0.28
C SER A 138 -13.40 27.23 -0.03
N ALA A 139 -14.62 27.08 -0.56
CA ALA A 139 -15.72 28.00 -0.27
C ALA A 139 -16.17 27.92 1.20
N TRP A 140 -16.14 26.73 1.79
CA TRP A 140 -16.46 26.50 3.20
C TRP A 140 -15.43 27.18 4.11
N LEU A 141 -14.13 26.96 3.86
CA LEU A 141 -13.04 27.60 4.61
C LEU A 141 -13.09 29.14 4.57
N ASN A 142 -13.50 29.71 3.44
CA ASN A 142 -13.60 31.17 3.28
C ASN A 142 -14.94 31.75 3.73
N SER A 143 -15.87 30.94 4.24
CA SER A 143 -17.19 31.39 4.65
C SER A 143 -17.12 32.19 5.96
N ARG A 144 -17.67 33.41 5.95
CA ARG A 144 -17.78 34.26 7.15
C ARG A 144 -19.12 34.18 7.87
N SER A 145 -20.14 33.62 7.22
CA SER A 145 -21.47 33.45 7.79
C SER A 145 -21.62 32.03 8.33
N ALA A 146 -22.12 31.92 9.57
CA ALA A 146 -22.37 30.64 10.23
C ALA A 146 -23.40 29.79 9.45
N GLU A 147 -24.48 30.40 8.96
CA GLU A 147 -25.51 29.70 8.18
C GLU A 147 -24.95 29.17 6.85
N LYS A 148 -24.18 30.01 6.13
CA LYS A 148 -23.55 29.61 4.87
C LYS A 148 -22.51 28.52 5.09
N SER A 149 -21.74 28.62 6.18
CA SER A 149 -20.76 27.59 6.56
C SER A 149 -21.45 26.24 6.81
N ALA A 150 -22.54 26.22 7.59
CA ALA A 150 -23.30 25.01 7.86
C ALA A 150 -23.89 24.36 6.59
N LEU A 151 -24.40 25.17 5.64
CA LEU A 151 -24.91 24.67 4.36
C LEU A 151 -23.78 24.07 3.50
N LEU A 152 -22.63 24.75 3.43
CA LEU A 152 -21.47 24.27 2.69
C LEU A 152 -20.89 23.01 3.32
N ARG A 153 -20.86 22.90 4.65
CA ARG A 153 -20.45 21.70 5.39
C ARG A 153 -21.33 20.50 5.01
N ARG A 154 -22.66 20.66 5.02
CA ARG A 154 -23.59 19.58 4.61
C ARG A 154 -23.35 19.15 3.17
N ARG A 155 -23.16 20.11 2.25
CA ARG A 155 -22.86 19.82 0.85
C ARG A 155 -21.51 19.12 0.69
N LEU A 156 -20.50 19.55 1.45
CA LEU A 156 -19.17 18.95 1.47
C LEU A 156 -19.25 17.49 1.89
N ILE A 157 -19.91 17.19 3.02
CA ILE A 157 -20.09 15.83 3.52
C ILE A 157 -20.72 14.94 2.44
N MET A 158 -21.80 15.38 1.80
CA MET A 158 -22.46 14.59 0.73
C MET A 158 -21.56 14.30 -0.48
N LEU A 159 -20.77 15.28 -0.92
CA LEU A 159 -19.82 15.08 -2.01
C LEU A 159 -18.70 14.12 -1.58
N TRP A 160 -18.25 14.23 -0.33
CA TRP A 160 -17.17 13.40 0.20
C TRP A 160 -17.63 11.96 0.42
N VAL A 161 -18.88 11.75 0.85
CA VAL A 161 -19.52 10.41 0.89
C VAL A 161 -19.47 9.76 -0.48
N THR A 162 -19.90 10.47 -1.53
CA THR A 162 -19.88 9.96 -2.90
C THR A 162 -18.46 9.55 -3.34
N TYR A 163 -17.46 10.35 -2.99
CA TYR A 163 -16.06 10.03 -3.25
C TYR A 163 -15.62 8.75 -2.54
N TRP A 164 -15.89 8.63 -1.22
CA TRP A 164 -15.51 7.45 -0.45
C TRP A 164 -16.22 6.19 -0.90
N VAL A 165 -17.50 6.26 -1.26
CA VAL A 165 -18.25 5.14 -1.85
C VAL A 165 -17.55 4.66 -3.12
N SER A 166 -17.15 5.59 -4.00
CA SER A 166 -16.43 5.26 -5.24
C SER A 166 -15.08 4.59 -4.95
N VAL A 167 -14.34 5.07 -3.93
CA VAL A 167 -13.07 4.49 -3.49
C VAL A 167 -13.27 3.07 -2.93
N PHE A 168 -14.28 2.84 -2.09
CA PHE A 168 -14.55 1.52 -1.52
C PHE A 168 -15.07 0.51 -2.55
N GLN A 169 -15.89 0.96 -3.51
CA GLN A 169 -16.31 0.16 -4.65
C GLN A 169 -15.11 -0.23 -5.51
N ALA A 170 -14.21 0.72 -5.81
CA ALA A 170 -12.97 0.45 -6.53
C ALA A 170 -12.04 -0.52 -5.78
N ALA A 171 -11.99 -0.43 -4.43
CA ALA A 171 -11.18 -1.31 -3.61
C ALA A 171 -11.71 -2.76 -3.57
N ALA A 172 -13.00 -2.98 -3.82
CA ALA A 172 -13.64 -4.30 -3.94
C ALA A 172 -13.26 -5.29 -2.82
N GLY A 173 -13.29 -4.84 -1.56
CA GLY A 173 -12.93 -5.66 -0.40
C GLY A 173 -11.44 -5.63 -0.03
N ALA A 174 -10.59 -4.96 -0.81
CA ALA A 174 -9.20 -4.74 -0.43
C ALA A 174 -9.10 -3.76 0.76
N ARG A 175 -8.00 -3.86 1.50
CA ARG A 175 -7.73 -2.95 2.63
C ARG A 175 -7.46 -1.54 2.12
N CYS A 176 -8.07 -0.56 2.77
CA CYS A 176 -7.85 0.86 2.51
C CYS A 176 -7.31 1.52 3.78
N ALA A 177 -6.06 1.98 3.74
CA ALA A 177 -5.52 2.81 4.80
C ALA A 177 -5.73 4.29 4.47
N ILE A 178 -6.45 5.00 5.34
CA ILE A 178 -6.84 6.40 5.13
C ILE A 178 -6.32 7.22 6.30
N SER A 179 -5.62 8.31 6.02
CA SER A 179 -5.18 9.23 7.06
C SER A 179 -6.24 10.28 7.38
N LEU A 180 -6.24 10.76 8.62
CA LEU A 180 -6.97 11.98 8.94
C LEU A 180 -6.44 13.14 8.09
N LEU A 181 -7.34 14.04 7.72
CA LEU A 181 -7.04 15.24 6.96
C LEU A 181 -5.98 16.07 7.69
N GLN A 182 -4.95 16.47 6.94
CA GLN A 182 -4.12 17.60 7.30
C GLN A 182 -4.20 18.67 6.21
N ASP A 183 -4.41 19.91 6.63
CA ASP A 183 -4.41 21.05 5.72
C ASP A 183 -3.58 22.18 6.34
N ALA A 184 -2.47 22.53 5.69
CA ALA A 184 -1.60 23.60 6.16
C ALA A 184 -2.28 24.98 6.19
N ARG A 185 -3.42 25.16 5.49
CA ARG A 185 -4.22 26.38 5.55
C ARG A 185 -4.98 26.52 6.87
N LEU A 186 -5.23 25.40 7.56
CA LEU A 186 -5.93 25.35 8.84
C LEU A 186 -4.92 25.40 9.99
N THR A 187 -4.54 26.60 10.41
CA THR A 187 -3.64 26.81 11.56
C THR A 187 -4.36 26.68 12.90
N ASN A 188 -5.68 26.85 12.92
CA ASN A 188 -6.49 26.70 14.11
C ASN A 188 -6.87 25.22 14.32
N THR A 189 -6.57 24.70 15.51
CA THR A 189 -6.88 23.32 15.90
C THR A 189 -8.38 23.03 15.83
N MET A 190 -9.25 23.99 16.16
CA MET A 190 -10.70 23.77 16.14
C MET A 190 -11.23 23.61 14.72
N ASP A 191 -10.76 24.43 13.78
CA ASP A 191 -11.20 24.36 12.38
C ASP A 191 -10.69 23.06 11.73
N LEU A 192 -9.48 22.62 12.09
CA LEU A 192 -8.96 21.32 11.67
C LEU A 192 -9.79 20.16 12.24
N ARG A 193 -10.16 20.21 13.52
CA ARG A 193 -11.04 19.20 14.13
C ARG A 193 -12.40 19.17 13.46
N GLU A 194 -12.96 20.32 13.14
CA GLU A 194 -14.24 20.42 12.43
C GLU A 194 -14.16 19.81 11.01
N ALA A 195 -13.05 20.03 10.30
CA ALA A 195 -12.82 19.43 8.98
C ALA A 195 -12.61 17.91 9.08
N GLN A 196 -11.86 17.43 10.08
CA GLN A 196 -11.67 16.01 10.37
C GLN A 196 -12.99 15.32 10.75
N ASP A 197 -13.86 16.00 11.51
CA ASP A 197 -15.20 15.52 11.86
C ASP A 197 -16.04 15.30 10.59
N ALA A 198 -16.04 16.26 9.66
CA ALA A 198 -16.74 16.13 8.38
C ALA A 198 -16.18 14.98 7.53
N GLN A 199 -14.85 14.81 7.51
CA GLN A 199 -14.20 13.71 6.83
C GLN A 199 -14.65 12.36 7.42
N LEU A 200 -14.58 12.19 8.74
CA LEU A 200 -14.93 10.96 9.43
C LEU A 200 -16.42 10.63 9.27
N GLU A 201 -17.30 11.61 9.45
CA GLU A 201 -18.73 11.46 9.21
C GLU A 201 -18.99 10.97 7.77
N SER A 202 -18.35 11.60 6.78
CA SER A 202 -18.51 11.20 5.38
C SER A 202 -17.99 9.80 5.09
N LEU A 203 -16.89 9.40 5.74
CA LEU A 203 -16.28 8.09 5.56
C LEU A 203 -17.17 6.99 6.15
N PHE A 204 -17.68 7.20 7.36
CA PHE A 204 -18.56 6.24 8.02
C PHE A 204 -19.90 6.08 7.31
N ARG A 205 -20.50 7.18 6.84
CA ARG A 205 -21.70 7.12 5.98
C ARG A 205 -21.44 6.34 4.69
N ALA A 206 -20.28 6.50 4.07
CA ALA A 206 -19.91 5.74 2.88
C ALA A 206 -19.75 4.25 3.18
N MET A 207 -19.14 3.89 4.31
CA MET A 207 -19.03 2.49 4.73
C MET A 207 -20.39 1.84 4.99
N GLU A 208 -21.33 2.55 5.63
CA GLU A 208 -22.71 2.08 5.81
C GLU A 208 -23.38 1.83 4.44
N GLN A 209 -23.26 2.77 3.51
CA GLN A 209 -23.83 2.62 2.17
C GLN A 209 -23.23 1.42 1.42
N CYS A 210 -21.91 1.28 1.43
CA CYS A 210 -21.23 0.14 0.82
C CYS A 210 -21.62 -1.19 1.48
N GLY A 211 -21.76 -1.20 2.81
CA GLY A 211 -22.23 -2.38 3.55
C GLY A 211 -23.66 -2.80 3.17
N ALA A 212 -24.56 -1.84 2.95
CA ALA A 212 -25.91 -2.10 2.45
C ALA A 212 -25.93 -2.65 1.02
N GLU A 213 -24.93 -2.28 0.20
CA GLU A 213 -24.70 -2.81 -1.15
C GLU A 213 -23.97 -4.17 -1.14
N GLY A 214 -23.59 -4.69 0.03
CA GLY A 214 -22.89 -5.97 0.19
C GLY A 214 -21.39 -5.92 -0.05
N ILE A 215 -20.79 -4.73 -0.07
CA ILE A 215 -19.35 -4.51 -0.21
C ILE A 215 -18.72 -4.52 1.18
N ASP A 216 -17.79 -5.44 1.42
CA ASP A 216 -17.04 -5.48 2.69
C ASP A 216 -15.95 -4.39 2.70
N CYS A 217 -16.06 -3.42 3.60
CA CYS A 217 -15.08 -2.34 3.71
C CYS A 217 -14.06 -2.65 4.81
N HIS A 218 -12.80 -2.83 4.42
CA HIS A 218 -11.69 -3.03 5.35
C HIS A 218 -10.89 -1.74 5.54
N LEU A 219 -11.26 -0.95 6.56
CA LEU A 219 -10.69 0.36 6.81
C LEU A 219 -9.56 0.32 7.84
N GLU A 220 -8.44 0.98 7.55
CA GLU A 220 -7.42 1.36 8.52
C GLU A 220 -7.39 2.89 8.65
N LEU A 221 -7.74 3.42 9.82
CA LEU A 221 -7.72 4.86 10.09
C LEU A 221 -6.40 5.28 10.73
N LEU A 222 -5.72 6.23 10.12
CA LEU A 222 -4.40 6.67 10.55
C LEU A 222 -4.44 8.07 11.17
N ALA A 223 -4.12 8.16 12.46
CA ALA A 223 -3.81 9.42 13.12
C ALA A 223 -2.50 9.99 12.54
N VAL A 224 -2.51 11.25 12.12
CA VAL A 224 -1.35 11.84 11.43
C VAL A 224 -0.39 12.47 12.43
N ARG A 225 0.81 11.88 12.55
CA ARG A 225 1.94 12.35 13.36
C ARG A 225 1.59 12.78 14.80
N PRO A 226 0.92 11.94 15.60
CA PRO A 226 0.69 12.25 17.02
C PRO A 226 2.04 12.37 17.74
N ALA A 227 2.24 13.44 18.52
CA ALA A 227 3.52 13.68 19.19
C ALA A 227 3.76 12.70 20.37
N HIS A 228 2.68 12.20 20.99
CA HIS A 228 2.72 11.34 22.18
C HIS A 228 1.57 10.33 22.17
N ALA A 229 1.65 9.30 23.03
CA ALA A 229 0.58 8.31 23.17
C ALA A 229 -0.74 8.92 23.66
N ASP A 230 -0.71 9.91 24.54
CA ASP A 230 -1.93 10.58 25.04
C ASP A 230 -2.67 11.33 23.92
N GLU A 231 -1.93 11.95 23.00
CA GLU A 231 -2.50 12.59 21.82
C GLU A 231 -3.11 11.56 20.87
N PHE A 232 -2.44 10.41 20.68
CA PHE A 232 -2.99 9.30 19.92
C PHE A 232 -4.30 8.78 20.55
N ILE A 233 -4.36 8.64 21.87
CA ILE A 233 -5.60 8.26 22.59
C ILE A 233 -6.69 9.32 22.40
N SER A 234 -6.35 10.61 22.50
CA SER A 234 -7.29 11.70 22.26
C SER A 234 -7.88 11.66 20.86
N ILE A 235 -7.04 11.44 19.84
CA ILE A 235 -7.48 11.28 18.44
C ILE A 235 -8.33 10.02 18.28
N HIS A 236 -7.93 8.90 18.86
CA HIS A 236 -8.71 7.66 18.83
C HIS A 236 -10.11 7.84 19.43
N ASN A 237 -10.20 8.47 20.60
CA ASN A 237 -11.49 8.74 21.25
C ASN A 237 -12.37 9.66 20.42
N PHE A 238 -11.78 10.67 19.77
CA PHE A 238 -12.50 11.53 18.82
C PHE A 238 -13.05 10.74 17.63
N ILE A 239 -12.23 9.85 17.03
CA ILE A 239 -12.69 8.99 15.92
C ILE A 239 -13.83 8.08 16.38
N GLU A 240 -13.69 7.46 17.55
CA GLU A 240 -14.70 6.57 18.13
C GLU A 240 -16.01 7.30 18.44
N GLU A 241 -15.95 8.55 18.93
CA GLU A 241 -17.12 9.39 19.18
C GLU A 241 -17.88 9.69 17.88
N VAL A 242 -17.18 10.11 16.82
CA VAL A 242 -17.81 10.37 15.51
C VAL A 242 -18.38 9.08 14.91
N ALA A 243 -17.68 7.95 15.09
CA ALA A 243 -18.16 6.65 14.66
C ALA A 243 -19.45 6.24 15.37
N GLU A 244 -19.55 6.47 16.68
CA GLU A 244 -20.77 6.18 17.46
C GLU A 244 -21.95 7.05 17.04
N GLN A 245 -21.70 8.35 16.83
CA GLN A 245 -22.73 9.29 16.39
C GLN A 245 -23.24 8.98 14.97
N THR A 246 -22.36 8.48 14.10
CA THR A 246 -22.69 8.25 12.67
C THR A 246 -23.22 6.85 12.41
N LEU A 247 -22.52 5.80 12.89
CA LEU A 247 -22.85 4.41 12.59
C LEU A 247 -23.88 3.82 13.57
N MET A 248 -24.00 4.38 14.78
CA MET A 248 -24.90 3.91 15.83
C MET A 248 -24.80 2.38 16.02
N ASP A 249 -25.91 1.65 15.88
CA ASP A 249 -25.96 0.19 16.04
C ASP A 249 -25.13 -0.58 14.99
N GLN A 250 -24.87 0.01 13.82
CA GLN A 250 -24.14 -0.64 12.74
C GLN A 250 -22.63 -0.74 13.01
N LYS A 251 -22.09 0.05 13.95
CA LYS A 251 -20.66 0.03 14.33
C LYS A 251 -20.14 -1.38 14.62
N ARG A 252 -21.00 -2.28 15.11
CA ARG A 252 -20.66 -3.68 15.43
C ARG A 252 -20.31 -4.55 14.21
N PHE A 253 -20.72 -4.13 13.01
CA PHE A 253 -20.49 -4.87 11.78
C PHE A 253 -19.33 -4.30 10.97
N VAL A 254 -18.84 -3.11 11.34
CA VAL A 254 -17.76 -2.43 10.62
C VAL A 254 -16.41 -2.85 11.21
N ARG A 255 -15.46 -3.22 10.34
CA ARG A 255 -14.09 -3.57 10.74
C ARG A 255 -13.17 -2.39 10.52
N ILE A 256 -12.87 -1.68 11.61
CA ILE A 256 -11.92 -0.56 11.63
C ILE A 256 -10.67 -1.00 12.38
N ARG A 257 -9.50 -0.74 11.79
CA ARG A 257 -8.21 -0.82 12.49
C ARG A 257 -7.68 0.58 12.75
N TYR A 258 -7.16 0.80 13.95
CA TYR A 258 -6.62 2.10 14.32
C TYR A 258 -5.11 2.11 14.21
N GLY A 259 -4.57 3.13 13.56
CA GLY A 259 -3.14 3.24 13.33
C GLY A 259 -2.66 4.66 13.35
N ALA A 260 -1.36 4.83 13.12
CA ALA A 260 -0.74 6.14 13.03
C ALA A 260 0.19 6.23 11.82
N LEU A 261 0.19 7.41 11.19
CA LEU A 261 1.14 7.82 10.16
C LEU A 261 2.31 8.55 10.84
N LEU A 262 3.48 7.93 10.87
CA LEU A 262 4.67 8.42 11.56
C LEU A 262 5.61 9.06 10.55
N GLY A 263 6.06 10.29 10.83
CA GLY A 263 7.04 11.00 10.00
C GLY A 263 8.45 10.93 10.56
N GLU A 264 9.41 11.39 9.77
CA GLU A 264 10.79 11.57 10.19
C GLU A 264 10.88 12.52 11.39
N GLY A 265 11.81 12.26 12.31
CA GLY A 265 12.06 13.11 13.49
C GLY A 265 11.18 12.84 14.71
N MET A 266 10.19 11.93 14.64
CA MET A 266 9.46 11.51 15.83
C MET A 266 10.38 10.76 16.81
N SER A 267 10.18 11.00 18.12
CA SER A 267 10.92 10.29 19.15
C SER A 267 10.68 8.78 19.09
N PRO A 268 11.74 7.95 19.05
CA PRO A 268 11.61 6.49 19.07
C PRO A 268 10.88 5.94 20.31
N SER A 269 10.94 6.63 21.46
CA SER A 269 10.19 6.23 22.64
C SER A 269 8.70 6.51 22.50
N ALA A 270 8.32 7.68 21.97
CA ALA A 270 6.92 8.04 21.75
C ALA A 270 6.27 7.08 20.75
N ALA A 271 6.96 6.77 19.66
CA ALA A 271 6.50 5.81 18.66
C ALA A 271 6.28 4.40 19.24
N ALA A 272 7.16 3.97 20.17
CA ALA A 272 7.02 2.68 20.85
C ALA A 272 5.81 2.64 21.80
N GLU A 273 5.47 3.75 22.46
CA GLU A 273 4.26 3.83 23.29
C GLU A 273 2.99 3.84 22.43
N ILE A 274 2.97 4.59 21.32
CA ILE A 274 1.88 4.57 20.34
C ILE A 274 1.68 3.14 19.78
N ALA A 275 2.78 2.43 19.49
CA ALA A 275 2.75 1.06 18.99
C ALA A 275 2.04 0.07 19.93
N ARG A 276 1.97 0.33 21.24
CA ARG A 276 1.22 -0.53 22.18
C ARG A 276 -0.27 -0.51 21.87
N LEU A 277 -0.76 0.67 21.48
CA LEU A 277 -2.18 0.97 21.29
C LEU A 277 -2.64 0.77 19.85
N ALA A 278 -1.77 1.03 18.87
CA ALA A 278 -2.08 0.93 17.44
C ALA A 278 -2.11 -0.52 16.91
N ASP A 279 -2.95 -0.77 15.91
CA ASP A 279 -3.02 -2.03 15.13
C ASP A 279 -2.08 -2.02 13.92
N VAL A 280 -1.81 -0.84 13.37
CA VAL A 280 -0.94 -0.63 12.21
C VAL A 280 -0.16 0.68 12.36
N LEU A 281 1.11 0.67 11.96
CA LEU A 281 1.90 1.90 11.82
C LEU A 281 2.41 2.03 10.40
N VAL A 282 2.23 3.21 9.83
CA VAL A 282 2.72 3.57 8.50
C VAL A 282 3.83 4.61 8.67
N PHE A 283 5.04 4.30 8.21
CA PHE A 283 6.16 5.25 8.17
C PHE A 283 6.13 6.00 6.84
N ASP A 284 6.10 7.32 6.91
CA ASP A 284 5.97 8.18 5.74
C ASP A 284 7.33 8.77 5.32
N CYS A 285 7.91 8.22 4.26
CA CYS A 285 9.18 8.70 3.69
C CYS A 285 9.01 9.90 2.74
N GLU A 286 7.79 10.22 2.31
CA GLU A 286 7.53 11.34 1.37
C GLU A 286 7.20 12.65 2.10
N GLY A 287 6.79 12.60 3.38
CA GLY A 287 6.46 13.78 4.17
C GLY A 287 5.08 14.38 3.89
N ILE A 288 4.59 15.33 4.71
CA ILE A 288 3.26 15.98 4.58
C ILE A 288 3.28 17.18 3.62
N GLY A 289 4.02 17.05 2.54
CA GLY A 289 4.15 18.04 1.49
C GLY A 289 5.16 17.54 0.49
N ASN A 290 5.04 17.97 -0.76
CA ASN A 290 6.01 17.65 -1.83
C ASN A 290 7.39 18.29 -1.58
N SER A 291 7.95 18.17 -0.38
CA SER A 291 9.36 18.42 -0.12
C SER A 291 10.14 17.22 -0.65
N ALA A 292 10.48 17.29 -1.92
CA ALA A 292 11.56 16.52 -2.49
C ALA A 292 12.84 16.87 -1.71
N SER A 293 13.17 16.09 -0.68
CA SER A 293 14.44 16.22 0.02
C SER A 293 14.91 14.90 0.58
N SER A 294 15.39 14.04 -0.31
CA SER A 294 16.73 13.43 -0.29
C SER A 294 16.75 12.36 -1.38
N ASP A 295 17.48 12.65 -2.46
CA ASP A 295 17.63 11.75 -3.61
C ASP A 295 18.59 10.58 -3.34
N GLU A 296 18.97 10.34 -2.08
CA GLU A 296 19.86 9.24 -1.72
C GLU A 296 19.06 7.99 -1.33
N ALA A 297 18.98 7.07 -2.29
CA ALA A 297 18.39 5.74 -2.15
C ALA A 297 18.84 5.05 -0.84
N GLY A 298 17.88 4.58 -0.04
CA GLY A 298 18.12 3.86 1.22
C GLY A 298 18.26 4.72 2.47
N GLN A 299 18.50 6.04 2.36
CA GLN A 299 18.57 6.91 3.55
C GLN A 299 17.20 7.14 4.20
N LYS A 300 16.15 7.25 3.39
CA LYS A 300 14.77 7.47 3.84
C LYS A 300 14.29 6.40 4.83
N VAL A 301 14.53 5.12 4.52
CA VAL A 301 14.16 4.01 5.41
C VAL A 301 15.08 3.95 6.64
N SER A 302 16.36 4.31 6.47
CA SER A 302 17.34 4.29 7.55
C SER A 302 16.98 5.24 8.70
N ALA A 303 16.35 6.38 8.39
CA ALA A 303 15.87 7.34 9.37
C ALA A 303 14.91 6.72 10.41
N PHE A 304 14.15 5.69 10.03
CA PHE A 304 13.19 5.01 10.91
C PHE A 304 13.79 3.83 11.68
N SER A 305 15.05 3.47 11.46
CA SER A 305 15.65 2.22 12.01
C SER A 305 15.55 2.11 13.53
N GLU A 306 15.86 3.19 14.26
CA GLU A 306 15.79 3.17 15.72
C GLU A 306 14.36 3.01 16.20
N MET A 307 13.42 3.72 15.54
CA MET A 307 12.00 3.66 15.82
C MET A 307 11.47 2.23 15.63
N ILE A 308 11.75 1.62 14.47
CA ILE A 308 11.34 0.26 14.13
C ILE A 308 11.91 -0.75 15.13
N SER A 309 13.19 -0.64 15.49
CA SER A 309 13.83 -1.51 16.47
C SER A 309 13.15 -1.45 17.84
N ARG A 310 12.83 -0.24 18.32
CA ARG A 310 12.10 -0.09 19.60
C ARG A 310 10.67 -0.61 19.51
N ILE A 311 9.95 -0.30 18.44
CA ILE A 311 8.59 -0.79 18.21
C ILE A 311 8.56 -2.32 18.19
N ARG A 312 9.50 -2.97 17.49
CA ARG A 312 9.59 -4.44 17.43
C ARG A 312 9.90 -5.07 18.78
N ARG A 313 10.67 -4.40 19.66
CA ARG A 313 10.87 -4.87 21.04
C ARG A 313 9.58 -4.76 21.87
N THR A 314 8.78 -3.74 21.63
CA THR A 314 7.54 -3.49 22.39
C THR A 314 6.37 -4.36 21.90
N LYS A 315 6.13 -4.42 20.58
CA LYS A 315 5.05 -5.18 19.95
C LYS A 315 5.56 -5.88 18.68
N PRO A 316 6.20 -7.06 18.80
CA PRO A 316 6.85 -7.75 17.69
C PRO A 316 5.91 -8.05 16.51
N GLN A 317 4.64 -8.34 16.79
CA GLN A 317 3.62 -8.72 15.81
C GLN A 317 2.89 -7.54 15.17
N LEU A 318 3.27 -6.29 15.50
CA LEU A 318 2.61 -5.12 14.92
C LEU A 318 2.80 -5.05 13.41
N THR A 319 1.73 -4.70 12.70
CA THR A 319 1.80 -4.44 11.26
C THR A 319 2.53 -3.13 11.03
N LEU A 320 3.68 -3.21 10.37
CA LEU A 320 4.48 -2.05 9.98
C LEU A 320 4.46 -1.94 8.46
N ARG A 321 4.17 -0.74 7.97
CA ARG A 321 4.17 -0.39 6.54
C ARG A 321 5.07 0.80 6.30
N ILE A 322 5.80 0.82 5.18
CA ILE A 322 6.53 2.02 4.74
C ILE A 322 5.87 2.56 3.48
N ASN A 323 5.59 3.86 3.48
CA ASN A 323 5.10 4.62 2.34
C ASN A 323 6.25 5.35 1.62
N GLY A 324 6.18 5.42 0.28
CA GLY A 324 7.13 6.17 -0.54
C GLY A 324 8.43 5.41 -0.83
N VAL A 325 8.33 4.10 -0.98
CA VAL A 325 9.47 3.19 -1.17
C VAL A 325 9.64 2.87 -2.65
N GLY A 326 10.87 3.04 -3.17
CA GLY A 326 11.26 2.55 -4.49
C GLY A 326 12.01 1.20 -4.43
N THR A 327 12.42 0.68 -5.59
CA THR A 327 13.15 -0.61 -5.67
C THR A 327 14.47 -0.62 -4.88
N ALA A 328 15.18 0.52 -4.85
CA ALA A 328 16.47 0.65 -4.19
C ALA A 328 16.38 0.55 -2.66
N ASP A 329 15.24 0.95 -2.09
CA ASP A 329 15.00 0.96 -0.64
C ASP A 329 14.69 -0.43 -0.07
N LEU A 330 14.24 -1.38 -0.91
CA LEU A 330 13.74 -2.69 -0.49
C LEU A 330 14.74 -3.51 0.33
N ARG A 331 16.04 -3.40 0.03
CA ARG A 331 17.07 -4.08 0.84
C ARG A 331 17.02 -3.63 2.30
N MET A 332 16.82 -2.34 2.54
CA MET A 332 16.70 -1.79 3.89
C MET A 332 15.37 -2.18 4.52
N VAL A 333 14.25 -2.11 3.78
CA VAL A 333 12.93 -2.60 4.24
C VAL A 333 13.00 -4.02 4.77
N TYR A 334 13.62 -4.94 4.02
CA TYR A 334 13.80 -6.33 4.43
C TYR A 334 14.79 -6.51 5.58
N ARG A 335 15.76 -5.60 5.77
CA ARG A 335 16.69 -5.63 6.91
C ARG A 335 15.97 -5.23 8.20
N GLN A 336 14.99 -4.35 8.11
CA GLN A 336 14.16 -3.91 9.23
C GLN A 336 13.00 -4.88 9.55
N GLY A 337 12.86 -5.98 8.80
CA GLY A 337 11.81 -6.97 9.02
C GLY A 337 10.41 -6.41 8.73
N ILE A 338 10.30 -5.55 7.72
CA ILE A 338 9.02 -4.98 7.28
C ILE A 338 8.49 -5.81 6.11
N HIS A 339 7.18 -6.02 6.11
CA HIS A 339 6.49 -6.93 5.19
C HIS A 339 5.35 -6.25 4.44
N GLU A 340 5.14 -4.94 4.60
CA GLU A 340 4.17 -4.17 3.82
C GLU A 340 4.84 -2.89 3.31
N VAL A 341 4.72 -2.61 2.02
CA VAL A 341 5.19 -1.37 1.40
C VAL A 341 4.07 -0.74 0.58
N CYS A 342 4.07 0.58 0.54
CA CYS A 342 3.19 1.39 -0.27
C CYS A 342 4.04 2.20 -1.26
N CYS A 343 3.73 2.09 -2.54
CA CYS A 343 4.52 2.69 -3.62
C CYS A 343 3.64 3.32 -4.68
N HIS A 344 4.26 4.08 -5.57
CA HIS A 344 3.58 4.66 -6.72
C HIS A 344 3.13 3.56 -7.72
N PRO A 345 2.02 3.72 -8.45
CA PRO A 345 1.55 2.76 -9.44
C PRO A 345 2.60 2.30 -10.45
N SER A 346 3.44 3.22 -10.93
CA SER A 346 4.51 2.92 -11.88
C SER A 346 5.58 1.97 -11.33
N GLU A 347 5.74 1.88 -10.01
CA GLU A 347 6.76 1.06 -9.36
C GLU A 347 6.24 -0.31 -8.90
N LEU A 348 4.92 -0.55 -8.96
CA LEU A 348 4.28 -1.77 -8.45
C LEU A 348 4.93 -3.05 -9.02
N ALA A 349 5.11 -3.09 -10.34
CA ALA A 349 5.72 -4.25 -11.01
C ALA A 349 7.18 -4.45 -10.58
N ALA A 350 7.97 -3.38 -10.61
CA ALA A 350 9.39 -3.41 -10.30
C ALA A 350 9.64 -3.82 -8.84
N ILE A 351 8.86 -3.28 -7.89
CA ILE A 351 8.95 -3.61 -6.46
C ILE A 351 8.56 -5.06 -6.19
N ARG A 352 7.52 -5.58 -6.84
CA ARG A 352 7.14 -6.99 -6.70
C ARG A 352 8.28 -7.89 -7.16
N ILE A 353 8.77 -7.70 -8.38
CA ILE A 353 9.87 -8.48 -8.97
C ILE A 353 11.13 -8.42 -8.08
N THR A 354 11.54 -7.22 -7.67
CA THR A 354 12.71 -7.02 -6.80
C THR A 354 12.50 -7.67 -5.43
N GLY A 355 11.28 -7.58 -4.90
CA GLY A 355 10.88 -8.22 -3.66
C GLY A 355 11.07 -9.74 -3.70
N ALA A 356 10.57 -10.39 -4.74
CA ALA A 356 10.73 -11.83 -4.95
C ALA A 356 12.21 -12.22 -5.10
N ARG A 357 12.97 -11.47 -5.91
CA ARG A 357 14.41 -11.70 -6.11
C ARG A 357 15.20 -11.66 -4.79
N LEU A 358 14.94 -10.67 -3.93
CA LEU A 358 15.63 -10.53 -2.64
C LEU A 358 15.31 -11.70 -1.70
N GLU A 359 14.06 -12.16 -1.67
CA GLU A 359 13.68 -13.31 -0.85
C GLU A 359 14.26 -14.63 -1.38
N MET A 360 14.27 -14.83 -2.70
CA MET A 360 14.89 -16.00 -3.33
C MET A 360 16.39 -16.06 -3.03
N ARG A 361 17.11 -14.94 -3.18
CA ARG A 361 18.55 -14.87 -2.83
C ARG A 361 18.80 -15.26 -1.38
N ARG A 362 17.97 -14.81 -0.44
CA ARG A 362 18.07 -15.19 0.98
C ARG A 362 17.82 -16.69 1.22
N ARG A 363 16.90 -17.31 0.48
CA ARG A 363 16.65 -18.75 0.57
C ARG A 363 17.84 -19.56 0.04
N CYS A 364 18.42 -19.15 -1.09
CA CYS A 364 19.59 -19.82 -1.65
C CYS A 364 20.82 -19.69 -0.74
N SER A 365 21.04 -18.54 -0.09
CA SER A 365 22.17 -18.37 0.83
C SER A 365 22.04 -19.24 2.08
N MET A 366 20.82 -19.47 2.61
CA MET A 366 20.61 -20.34 3.76
C MET A 366 20.75 -21.85 3.45
N ILE A 367 20.76 -22.23 2.17
CA ILE A 367 20.95 -23.63 1.75
C ILE A 367 22.45 -23.97 1.57
N LEU A 368 23.31 -22.94 1.50
CA LEU A 368 24.75 -23.08 1.30
C LEU A 368 25.56 -23.02 2.61
N ASP A 369 24.91 -22.72 3.74
CA ASP A 369 25.44 -22.85 5.10
C ASP A 369 24.85 -24.10 5.76
#